data_AF-A0A8J6YQ82-F1
#
_entry.id   AF-A0A8J6YQ82-F1
#
_cell.length_a   1.000
_cell.length_b   1.000
_cell.length_c   1.000
_cell.angle_alpha   90.00
_cell.angle_beta   90.00
_cell.angle_gamma   90.00
#
_symmetry.space_group_name_H-M   'P 1'
#
loop_
_entity.id
_entity.type
_entity.pdbx_description
1 polymer ?
#
loop_
_entity_poly.entity_id
_entity_poly.type
_entity_poly.pdbx_seq_one_letter_code
_entity_poly.pdbx_strand_id
1 'polypeptide(L)'
;MFDLFKKQAEDAVSLFKQENRDKLTFSWTQDKVGPTPLIWKYGIWATLLAVVGIFVVYWTYDPVNTQQLGFRGTGMQLMTQKGQKAMAIPAAAEFYPEEGGEKAGSMYQQVHIPALADMDNGTFTGFMQQITDWVAPTQGCYYCHVAEGLEFEAPYTKIISRRMIEMVQELNSNPAWRAHLVESKVTCWTCHRGVAIPNFVWYQEPPNGRTGLGNDVGQNKSTSPGMTAMHRDPYTPYIADVMADPRAIRVMGTTSLPVEGTLGKGKSLQQTEQSYSFMISISLGLGVNCTHCHNTQNFADWSLSRPQRLLAWEGMNMIRDLNRDWLSPLSADFSAPWIAQTNAAFNDTFTWEFGSDRTGLSRLGKMGDAPKANCGTCHNGEAIPLLMSDGVTRADLTVDFPQLLGPPMPRLGAQ
;
A
#
# COMPACT_ATOMS: atom_id res chain seq x y z
N MET A 1 -0.09 -27.89 -12.00
CA MET A 1 -0.56 -27.45 -13.33
C MET A 1 0.62 -27.14 -14.26
N PHE A 2 1.64 -26.41 -13.79
CA PHE A 2 2.95 -26.34 -14.47
C PHE A 2 3.53 -27.73 -14.75
N ASP A 3 3.39 -28.67 -13.82
CA ASP A 3 3.82 -30.07 -14.03
C ASP A 3 3.03 -30.80 -15.13
N LEU A 4 1.76 -30.42 -15.34
CA LEU A 4 0.92 -31.00 -16.39
C LEU A 4 1.38 -30.50 -17.78
N PHE A 5 1.70 -29.21 -17.88
CA PHE A 5 2.27 -28.61 -19.09
C PHE A 5 3.68 -29.11 -19.38
N LYS A 6 4.51 -29.25 -18.34
CA LYS A 6 5.86 -29.84 -18.46
C LYS A 6 5.76 -31.27 -18.96
N LYS A 7 4.86 -32.07 -18.40
CA LYS A 7 4.62 -33.45 -18.85
C LYS A 7 4.10 -33.51 -20.28
N GLN A 8 3.14 -32.65 -20.66
CA GLN A 8 2.65 -32.59 -22.04
C GLN A 8 3.73 -32.15 -23.05
N ALA A 9 4.62 -31.23 -22.65
CA ALA A 9 5.76 -30.81 -23.48
C ALA A 9 6.82 -31.91 -23.59
N GLU A 10 7.13 -32.61 -22.49
CA GLU A 10 8.03 -33.76 -22.47
C GLU A 10 7.48 -34.91 -23.31
N ASP A 11 6.17 -35.20 -23.21
CA ASP A 11 5.48 -36.21 -23.99
C ASP A 11 5.50 -35.85 -25.49
N ALA A 12 5.24 -34.59 -25.85
CA ALA A 12 5.33 -34.11 -27.23
C ALA A 12 6.75 -34.20 -27.82
N VAL A 13 7.78 -33.86 -27.02
CA VAL A 13 9.19 -34.01 -27.43
C VAL A 13 9.58 -35.49 -27.55
N SER A 14 9.04 -36.36 -26.70
CA SER A 14 9.31 -37.80 -26.74
C SER A 14 8.69 -38.45 -27.99
N LEU A 15 7.45 -38.08 -28.33
CA LEU A 15 6.77 -38.49 -29.56
C LEU A 15 7.52 -38.03 -30.79
N PHE A 16 8.01 -36.77 -30.79
CA PHE A 16 8.82 -36.24 -31.89
C PHE A 16 10.17 -36.97 -32.04
N LYS A 17 10.79 -37.38 -30.94
CA LYS A 17 12.03 -38.19 -30.97
C LYS A 17 11.80 -39.64 -31.40
N GLN A 18 10.64 -40.20 -31.11
CA GLN A 18 10.30 -41.59 -31.46
C GLN A 18 9.89 -41.70 -32.94
N GLU A 19 9.12 -40.74 -33.45
CA GLU A 19 8.65 -40.76 -34.85
C GLU A 19 9.74 -40.42 -35.88
N ASN A 20 10.78 -39.66 -35.46
CA ASN A 20 11.90 -39.27 -36.32
C ASN A 20 13.12 -40.21 -36.24
N ARG A 21 13.22 -41.09 -35.23
CA ARG A 21 14.37 -42.00 -35.12
C ARG A 21 14.38 -43.08 -36.20
N ASP A 22 13.20 -43.52 -36.64
CA ASP A 22 13.07 -44.60 -37.63
C ASP A 22 12.91 -44.09 -39.08
N LYS A 23 12.90 -42.77 -39.29
CA LYS A 23 12.73 -42.13 -40.62
C LYS A 23 13.92 -41.27 -41.07
N LEU A 24 15.02 -41.24 -40.31
CA LEU A 24 16.22 -40.45 -40.62
C LEU A 24 17.32 -41.22 -41.38
N THR A 25 16.97 -42.25 -42.15
CA THR A 25 17.82 -42.69 -43.27
C THR A 25 17.39 -41.92 -44.52
N PHE A 26 17.95 -40.72 -44.71
CA PHE A 26 17.71 -39.89 -45.89
C PHE A 26 18.43 -40.48 -47.11
N SER A 27 17.77 -41.42 -47.80
CA SER A 27 18.17 -41.87 -49.13
C SER A 27 17.74 -40.82 -50.16
N TRP A 28 18.72 -40.17 -50.79
CA TRP A 28 18.50 -39.36 -52.00
C TRP A 28 18.13 -40.28 -53.17
N THR A 29 16.88 -40.72 -53.22
CA THR A 29 16.28 -41.19 -54.48
C THR A 29 15.20 -40.20 -54.84
N GLN A 30 15.51 -39.42 -55.88
CA GLN A 30 14.55 -38.63 -56.64
C GLN A 30 13.36 -39.51 -57.04
N ASP A 31 12.22 -38.87 -57.25
CA ASP A 31 10.96 -39.44 -57.79
C ASP A 31 9.98 -39.97 -56.75
N LYS A 32 9.33 -39.07 -56.00
CA LYS A 32 7.85 -38.93 -55.86
C LYS A 32 7.53 -37.62 -55.15
N VAL A 33 7.39 -36.52 -55.90
CA VAL A 33 6.93 -35.22 -55.37
C VAL A 33 5.41 -35.28 -55.15
N GLY A 34 4.97 -35.94 -54.08
CA GLY A 34 3.63 -35.73 -53.52
C GLY A 34 3.56 -34.36 -52.81
N PRO A 35 2.37 -33.84 -52.44
CA PRO A 35 2.16 -32.49 -51.90
C PRO A 35 2.76 -32.24 -50.49
N THR A 36 3.71 -33.07 -50.07
CA THR A 36 4.25 -33.23 -48.73
C THR A 36 5.14 -32.07 -48.22
N PRO A 37 5.81 -31.22 -49.04
CA PRO A 37 6.61 -30.12 -48.50
C PRO A 37 5.77 -28.91 -48.03
N LEU A 38 4.57 -28.71 -48.59
CA LEU A 38 3.71 -27.57 -48.27
C LEU A 38 2.95 -27.79 -46.96
N ILE A 39 2.41 -29.00 -46.76
CA ILE A 39 1.63 -29.34 -45.55
C ILE A 39 2.49 -29.26 -44.29
N TRP A 40 3.75 -29.73 -44.33
CA TRP A 40 4.67 -29.63 -43.20
C TRP A 40 5.14 -28.19 -42.92
N LYS A 41 5.43 -27.40 -43.97
CA LYS A 41 5.80 -25.99 -43.81
C LYS A 41 4.67 -25.16 -43.23
N TYR A 42 3.44 -25.31 -43.73
CA TYR A 42 2.30 -24.58 -43.19
C TYR A 42 1.76 -25.15 -41.87
N GLY A 43 1.95 -26.45 -41.61
CA GLY A 43 1.59 -27.09 -40.34
C GLY A 43 2.32 -26.47 -39.16
N ILE A 44 3.63 -26.26 -39.27
CA ILE A 44 4.42 -25.60 -38.21
C ILE A 44 3.92 -24.17 -37.95
N TRP A 45 3.68 -23.38 -39.01
CA TRP A 45 3.16 -22.01 -38.86
C TRP A 45 1.75 -21.98 -38.28
N ALA A 46 0.87 -22.92 -38.68
CA ALA A 46 -0.47 -23.05 -38.12
C ALA A 46 -0.45 -23.42 -36.64
N THR A 47 0.44 -24.34 -36.23
CA THR A 47 0.62 -24.71 -34.83
C THR A 47 1.18 -23.55 -34.02
N LEU A 48 2.17 -22.82 -34.53
CA LEU A 48 2.70 -21.62 -33.84
C LEU A 48 1.62 -20.54 -33.69
N LEU A 49 0.83 -20.28 -34.73
CA LEU A 49 -0.29 -19.34 -34.66
C LEU A 49 -1.36 -19.80 -33.66
N ALA A 50 -1.65 -21.10 -33.58
CA ALA A 50 -2.58 -21.64 -32.59
C ALA A 50 -2.04 -21.49 -31.16
N VAL A 51 -0.76 -21.76 -30.92
CA VAL A 51 -0.12 -21.59 -29.61
C VAL A 51 -0.10 -20.12 -29.21
N VAL A 52 0.29 -19.21 -30.11
CA VAL A 52 0.22 -17.76 -29.87
C VAL A 52 -1.22 -17.32 -29.63
N GLY A 53 -2.19 -17.83 -30.39
CA GLY A 53 -3.60 -17.53 -30.20
C GLY A 53 -4.12 -17.98 -28.83
N ILE A 54 -3.79 -19.20 -28.40
CA ILE A 54 -4.13 -19.71 -27.06
C ILE A 54 -3.45 -18.88 -25.98
N PHE A 55 -2.18 -18.54 -26.16
CA PHE A 55 -1.45 -17.68 -25.23
C PHE A 55 -2.11 -16.30 -25.13
N VAL A 56 -2.46 -15.67 -26.25
CA VAL A 56 -3.16 -14.38 -26.26
C VAL A 56 -4.53 -14.48 -25.57
N VAL A 57 -5.35 -15.48 -25.89
CA VAL A 57 -6.66 -15.67 -25.25
C VAL A 57 -6.52 -15.91 -23.75
N TYR A 58 -5.56 -16.73 -23.34
CA TYR A 58 -5.32 -17.02 -21.92
C TYR A 58 -4.84 -15.78 -21.14
N TRP A 59 -3.90 -15.01 -21.70
CA TRP A 59 -3.40 -13.79 -21.06
C TRP A 59 -4.35 -12.60 -21.15
N THR A 60 -5.35 -12.63 -22.03
CA THR A 60 -6.40 -11.59 -22.12
C THR A 60 -7.68 -11.97 -21.37
N TYR A 61 -7.81 -13.22 -20.94
CA TYR A 61 -8.93 -13.64 -20.10
C TYR A 61 -8.69 -13.27 -18.64
N ASP A 62 -9.07 -12.05 -18.27
CA ASP A 62 -9.13 -11.61 -16.87
C ASP A 62 -10.60 -11.62 -16.40
N PRO A 63 -11.04 -12.66 -15.67
CA PRO A 63 -12.41 -12.72 -15.20
C PRO A 63 -12.63 -11.61 -14.17
N VAL A 64 -13.50 -10.66 -14.50
CA VAL A 64 -13.85 -9.54 -13.61
C VAL A 64 -15.30 -9.62 -13.16
N ASN A 65 -15.56 -9.14 -11.94
CA ASN A 65 -16.89 -8.78 -11.48
C ASN A 65 -17.13 -7.31 -11.80
N THR A 66 -18.31 -6.98 -12.32
CA THR A 66 -18.67 -5.60 -12.66
C THR A 66 -19.79 -5.12 -11.74
N GLN A 67 -19.58 -3.98 -11.09
CA GLN A 67 -20.57 -3.31 -10.27
C GLN A 67 -20.96 -1.98 -10.91
N GLN A 68 -22.24 -1.77 -11.18
CA GLN A 68 -22.75 -0.48 -11.64
C GLN A 68 -22.78 0.53 -10.47
N LEU A 69 -22.17 1.71 -10.66
CA LEU A 69 -22.02 2.73 -9.63
C LEU A 69 -22.88 3.99 -9.86
N GLY A 70 -23.31 4.21 -11.11
CA GLY A 70 -24.11 5.38 -11.51
C GLY A 70 -25.35 4.99 -12.32
N PHE A 71 -26.04 6.01 -12.85
CA PHE A 71 -27.22 5.80 -13.69
C PHE A 71 -26.88 4.96 -14.93
N ARG A 72 -27.83 4.14 -15.38
CA ARG A 72 -27.63 3.26 -16.54
C ARG A 72 -27.18 4.06 -17.78
N GLY A 73 -26.16 3.57 -18.48
CA GLY A 73 -25.62 4.21 -19.67
C GLY A 73 -24.59 5.32 -19.44
N THR A 74 -24.28 5.70 -18.20
CA THR A 74 -23.21 6.68 -17.92
C THR A 74 -21.80 6.08 -17.94
N GLY A 75 -21.68 4.75 -18.02
CA GLY A 75 -20.40 4.04 -17.96
C GLY A 75 -19.75 4.01 -16.58
N MET A 76 -20.41 4.54 -15.54
CA MET A 76 -19.93 4.49 -14.16
C MET A 76 -20.05 3.08 -13.59
N GLN A 77 -18.95 2.33 -13.65
CA GLN A 77 -18.86 0.95 -13.18
C GLN A 77 -17.48 0.67 -12.58
N LEU A 78 -17.45 -0.17 -11.55
CA LEU A 78 -16.23 -0.71 -10.97
C LEU A 78 -16.03 -2.13 -11.48
N MET A 79 -14.80 -2.45 -11.91
CA MET A 79 -14.39 -3.79 -12.29
C MET A 79 -13.41 -4.30 -11.24
N THR A 80 -13.69 -5.44 -10.63
CA THR A 80 -12.81 -6.08 -9.65
C THR A 80 -12.43 -7.48 -10.13
N GLN A 81 -11.21 -7.91 -9.85
CA GLN A 81 -10.74 -9.22 -10.30
C GLN A 81 -11.47 -10.34 -9.56
N LYS A 82 -11.98 -11.33 -10.30
CA LYS A 82 -12.68 -12.47 -9.72
C LYS A 82 -11.66 -13.39 -9.04
N GLY A 83 -11.86 -13.65 -7.74
CA GLY A 83 -10.98 -14.52 -6.95
C GLY A 83 -9.83 -13.81 -6.24
N GLN A 84 -9.76 -12.47 -6.27
CA GLN A 84 -8.97 -11.72 -5.30
C GLN A 84 -9.45 -12.10 -3.90
N LYS A 85 -8.56 -12.71 -3.11
CA LYS A 85 -8.85 -13.07 -1.72
C LYS A 85 -8.68 -11.81 -0.86
N ALA A 86 -9.65 -11.54 0.00
CA ALA A 86 -9.46 -10.58 1.08
C ALA A 86 -8.21 -10.95 1.88
N MET A 87 -7.43 -9.95 2.28
CA MET A 87 -6.24 -10.20 3.07
C MET A 87 -6.63 -10.91 4.38
N ALA A 88 -5.94 -12.00 4.70
CA ALA A 88 -6.17 -12.71 5.96
C ALA A 88 -5.85 -11.76 7.11
N ILE A 89 -6.82 -11.59 8.00
CA ILE A 89 -6.64 -10.87 9.26
C ILE A 89 -6.15 -11.92 10.25
N PRO A 90 -4.98 -11.73 10.89
CA PRO A 90 -4.52 -12.65 11.91
C PRO A 90 -5.58 -12.70 13.00
N ALA A 91 -5.85 -13.90 13.51
CA ALA A 91 -6.66 -14.03 14.72
C ALA A 91 -6.02 -13.16 15.80
N ALA A 92 -6.85 -12.46 16.58
CA ALA A 92 -6.35 -11.84 17.79
C ALA A 92 -5.67 -12.92 18.64
N ALA A 93 -4.53 -12.60 19.23
CA ALA A 93 -3.90 -13.51 20.18
C ALA A 93 -4.93 -13.80 21.28
N GLU A 94 -5.23 -15.08 21.52
CA GLU A 94 -6.11 -15.46 22.62
C GLU A 94 -5.42 -15.07 23.92
N PHE A 95 -5.84 -13.93 24.45
CA PHE A 95 -5.42 -13.48 25.76
C PHE A 95 -6.67 -13.32 26.63
N TYR A 96 -6.65 -13.98 27.79
CA TYR A 96 -7.74 -13.89 28.75
C TYR A 96 -7.45 -12.70 29.66
N PRO A 97 -8.21 -11.59 29.56
CA PRO A 97 -8.08 -10.48 30.50
C PRO A 97 -8.35 -11.02 31.90
N GLU A 98 -7.33 -11.01 32.75
CA GLU A 98 -7.52 -11.21 34.19
C GLU A 98 -8.13 -9.93 34.75
N GLU A 99 -9.42 -9.99 35.11
CA GLU A 99 -10.07 -8.89 35.84
C GLU A 99 -9.53 -8.84 37.28
N GLY A 100 -8.96 -7.70 37.68
CA GLY A 100 -8.65 -7.43 39.09
C GLY A 100 -7.20 -7.70 39.52
N GLY A 101 -6.23 -7.39 38.66
CA GLY A 101 -4.80 -7.43 38.98
C GLY A 101 -4.19 -6.08 39.38
N GLU A 102 -2.89 -6.09 39.71
CA GLU A 102 -2.11 -4.85 39.82
C GLU A 102 -2.02 -4.14 38.47
N LYS A 103 -2.04 -2.81 38.51
CA LYS A 103 -2.01 -1.97 37.30
C LYS A 103 -0.60 -1.95 36.70
N ALA A 104 -0.50 -1.94 35.38
CA ALA A 104 0.78 -1.90 34.68
C ALA A 104 1.64 -0.70 35.10
N GLY A 105 1.02 0.46 35.32
CA GLY A 105 1.72 1.68 35.77
C GLY A 105 2.27 1.61 37.20
N SER A 106 1.71 0.74 38.06
CA SER A 106 2.26 0.50 39.40
C SER A 106 3.35 -0.56 39.43
N MET A 107 3.34 -1.51 38.48
CA MET A 107 4.33 -2.59 38.45
C MET A 107 5.54 -2.30 37.56
N TYR A 108 5.34 -1.63 36.43
CA TYR A 108 6.36 -1.40 35.43
C TYR A 108 6.86 0.05 35.46
N GLN A 109 8.15 0.22 35.22
CA GLN A 109 8.76 1.54 35.06
C GLN A 109 8.55 2.05 33.63
N GLN A 110 8.38 3.37 33.48
CA GLN A 110 8.34 4.06 32.18
C GLN A 110 7.16 3.71 31.26
N VAL A 111 6.00 3.36 31.86
CA VAL A 111 4.71 3.29 31.14
C VAL A 111 4.12 4.69 31.00
N HIS A 112 4.47 5.39 29.92
CA HIS A 112 4.10 6.80 29.74
C HIS A 112 2.70 7.05 29.19
N ILE A 113 2.06 6.05 28.57
CA ILE A 113 0.72 6.22 28.00
C ILE A 113 -0.31 5.89 29.08
N PRO A 114 -1.19 6.84 29.49
CA PRO A 114 -2.12 6.62 30.61
C PRO A 114 -3.02 5.40 30.41
N ALA A 115 -3.57 5.23 29.21
CA ALA A 115 -4.43 4.09 28.88
C ALA A 115 -3.71 2.73 29.00
N LEU A 116 -2.39 2.70 28.90
CA LEU A 116 -1.57 1.50 29.11
C LEU A 116 -1.21 1.33 30.59
N ALA A 117 -0.94 2.43 31.30
CA ALA A 117 -0.65 2.40 32.73
C ALA A 117 -1.83 1.89 33.56
N ASP A 118 -3.06 2.20 33.15
CA ASP A 118 -4.30 1.81 33.85
C ASP A 118 -4.77 0.36 33.53
N MET A 119 -4.07 -0.35 32.64
CA MET A 119 -4.35 -1.75 32.32
C MET A 119 -4.03 -2.67 33.49
N ASP A 120 -4.81 -3.73 33.63
CA ASP A 120 -4.40 -4.88 34.43
C ASP A 120 -3.20 -5.55 33.75
N ASN A 121 -2.25 -6.03 34.55
CA ASN A 121 -0.99 -6.59 34.05
C ASN A 121 -1.16 -7.65 32.94
N GLY A 122 -2.12 -8.55 33.12
CA GLY A 122 -2.44 -9.55 32.12
C GLY A 122 -2.75 -8.90 30.77
N THR A 123 -3.73 -8.00 30.76
CA THR A 123 -4.17 -7.27 29.56
C THR A 123 -3.03 -6.48 28.92
N PHE A 124 -2.16 -5.87 29.73
CA PHE A 124 -0.96 -5.20 29.23
C PHE A 124 -0.02 -6.16 28.49
N THR A 125 0.24 -7.34 29.05
CA THR A 125 1.11 -8.36 28.44
C THR A 125 0.50 -8.90 27.15
N GLY A 126 -0.80 -9.21 27.15
CA GLY A 126 -1.52 -9.64 25.95
C GLY A 126 -1.49 -8.60 24.83
N PHE A 127 -1.63 -7.32 25.18
CA PHE A 127 -1.53 -6.24 24.21
C PHE A 127 -0.13 -6.10 23.61
N MET A 128 0.94 -6.28 24.40
CA MET A 128 2.32 -6.26 23.87
C MET A 128 2.58 -7.42 22.91
N GLN A 129 2.03 -8.62 23.19
CA GLN A 129 2.06 -9.73 22.26
C GLN A 129 1.33 -9.38 20.96
N GLN A 130 0.14 -8.80 21.06
CA GLN A 130 -0.63 -8.44 19.87
C GLN A 130 0.08 -7.38 19.00
N ILE A 131 0.69 -6.36 19.60
CA ILE A 131 1.51 -5.38 18.87
C ILE A 131 2.65 -6.08 18.14
N THR A 132 3.30 -7.05 18.79
CA THR A 132 4.37 -7.83 18.18
C THR A 132 3.87 -8.55 16.93
N ASP A 133 2.72 -9.23 17.01
CA ASP A 133 2.13 -9.92 15.86
C ASP A 133 1.72 -8.97 14.75
N TRP A 134 1.26 -7.77 15.10
CA TRP A 134 0.81 -6.79 14.12
C TRP A 134 1.93 -6.05 13.40
N VAL A 135 3.07 -5.84 14.07
CA VAL A 135 4.14 -4.95 13.60
C VAL A 135 5.40 -5.72 13.25
N ALA A 136 5.88 -6.59 14.12
CA ALA A 136 7.20 -7.22 14.00
C ALA A 136 7.19 -8.72 14.39
N PRO A 137 6.30 -9.55 13.81
CA PRO A 137 6.16 -10.95 14.20
C PRO A 137 7.44 -11.77 13.96
N THR A 138 8.26 -11.38 12.99
CA THR A 138 9.53 -12.06 12.68
C THR A 138 10.64 -11.70 13.66
N GLN A 139 10.65 -10.45 14.16
CA GLN A 139 11.70 -9.94 15.04
C GLN A 139 11.36 -10.12 16.53
N GLY A 140 10.07 -10.24 16.87
CA GLY A 140 9.60 -10.42 18.24
C GLY A 140 9.75 -9.17 19.10
N CYS A 141 9.66 -9.36 20.42
CA CYS A 141 9.66 -8.29 21.42
C CYS A 141 10.89 -7.37 21.32
N TYR A 142 12.06 -7.94 20.98
CA TYR A 142 13.32 -7.21 20.87
C TYR A 142 13.42 -6.30 19.65
N TYR A 143 12.37 -6.23 18.82
CA TYR A 143 12.27 -5.17 17.83
C TYR A 143 12.11 -3.79 18.48
N CYS A 144 11.38 -3.71 19.61
CA CYS A 144 11.10 -2.47 20.33
C CYS A 144 11.71 -2.42 21.74
N HIS A 145 12.38 -3.47 22.18
CA HIS A 145 13.01 -3.53 23.49
C HIS A 145 14.44 -4.05 23.40
N VAL A 146 15.22 -3.80 24.45
CA VAL A 146 16.57 -4.33 24.62
C VAL A 146 16.57 -5.46 25.65
N ALA A 147 17.58 -6.33 25.62
CA ALA A 147 17.67 -7.49 26.50
C ALA A 147 17.98 -7.13 27.95
N GLU A 148 18.60 -5.97 28.16
CA GLU A 148 19.02 -5.43 29.44
C GLU A 148 17.84 -5.00 30.31
N GLY A 149 16.70 -4.67 29.71
CA GLY A 149 15.50 -4.23 30.43
C GLY A 149 14.41 -3.69 29.49
N LEU A 150 13.15 -3.89 29.86
CA LEU A 150 11.99 -3.42 29.08
C LEU A 150 11.69 -1.93 29.31
N GLU A 151 12.16 -1.39 30.42
CA GLU A 151 12.00 -0.01 30.85
C GLU A 151 12.83 0.97 30.04
N PHE A 152 13.94 0.56 29.43
CA PHE A 152 14.82 1.46 28.68
C PHE A 152 14.14 2.09 27.47
N GLU A 153 14.36 3.39 27.22
CA GLU A 153 13.96 4.08 25.98
C GLU A 153 14.89 3.78 24.80
N ALA A 154 15.18 2.48 24.61
CA ALA A 154 15.96 1.94 23.50
C ALA A 154 15.33 0.60 23.04
N PRO A 155 15.40 0.25 21.74
CA PRO A 155 15.92 1.07 20.64
C PRO A 155 14.98 2.24 20.31
N TYR A 156 15.35 3.06 19.31
CA TYR A 156 14.51 4.16 18.83
C TYR A 156 13.09 3.70 18.45
N THR A 157 12.94 2.43 18.06
CA THR A 157 11.66 1.77 17.76
C THR A 157 10.70 1.79 18.93
N LYS A 158 11.15 1.77 20.19
CA LYS A 158 10.29 1.94 21.37
C LYS A 158 9.64 3.33 21.40
N ILE A 159 10.45 4.35 21.13
CA ILE A 159 10.02 5.76 21.08
C ILE A 159 8.98 5.91 19.96
N ILE A 160 9.29 5.39 18.76
CA ILE A 160 8.37 5.39 17.62
C ILE A 160 7.08 4.63 17.97
N SER A 161 7.16 3.43 18.54
CA SER A 161 5.99 2.63 18.93
C SER A 161 5.08 3.38 19.90
N ARG A 162 5.65 4.08 20.88
CA ARG A 162 4.88 4.93 21.81
C ARG A 162 4.11 6.00 21.04
N ARG A 163 4.76 6.73 20.14
CA ARG A 163 4.12 7.76 19.31
C ARG A 163 3.05 7.18 18.39
N MET A 164 3.25 5.97 17.86
CA MET A 164 2.24 5.30 17.03
C MET A 164 1.00 4.89 17.84
N ILE A 165 1.14 4.48 19.10
CA ILE A 165 -0.01 4.18 19.96
C ILE A 165 -0.82 5.45 20.24
N GLU A 166 -0.15 6.55 20.57
CA GLU A 166 -0.78 7.87 20.77
C GLU A 166 -1.49 8.35 19.50
N MET A 167 -0.86 8.17 18.33
CA MET A 167 -1.43 8.48 17.02
C MET A 167 -2.69 7.66 16.73
N VAL A 168 -2.69 6.36 17.06
CA VAL A 168 -3.86 5.49 16.90
C VAL A 168 -4.99 5.92 17.82
N GLN A 169 -4.69 6.29 19.08
CA GLN A 169 -5.68 6.85 20.00
C GLN A 169 -6.30 8.14 19.46
N GLU A 170 -5.49 9.04 18.91
CA GLU A 170 -5.96 10.27 18.28
C GLU A 170 -6.87 9.99 17.08
N LEU A 171 -6.46 9.09 16.16
CA LEU A 171 -7.27 8.72 15.01
C LEU A 171 -8.63 8.14 15.43
N ASN A 172 -8.65 7.31 16.48
CA ASN A 172 -9.85 6.61 16.93
C ASN A 172 -10.80 7.46 17.78
N SER A 173 -10.28 8.43 18.53
CA SER A 173 -11.04 9.25 19.48
C SER A 173 -11.42 10.63 18.95
N ASN A 174 -10.63 11.22 18.04
CA ASN A 174 -10.89 12.58 17.56
C ASN A 174 -12.14 12.61 16.65
N PRO A 175 -13.20 13.36 17.02
CA PRO A 175 -14.44 13.43 16.24
C PRO A 175 -14.23 14.05 14.85
N ALA A 176 -13.16 14.81 14.61
CA ALA A 176 -12.83 15.36 13.29
C ALA A 176 -12.67 14.28 12.22
N TRP A 177 -12.18 13.09 12.60
CA TRP A 177 -11.94 11.98 11.68
C TRP A 177 -13.10 11.01 11.55
N ARG A 178 -14.15 11.18 12.37
CA ARG A 178 -15.35 10.34 12.34
C ARG A 178 -16.05 10.38 10.99
N ALA A 179 -15.99 11.49 10.25
CA ALA A 179 -16.59 11.54 8.91
C ALA A 179 -15.89 10.62 7.89
N HIS A 180 -14.57 10.41 8.02
CA HIS A 180 -13.81 9.52 7.14
C HIS A 180 -13.80 8.07 7.66
N LEU A 181 -13.49 7.89 8.94
CA LEU A 181 -13.43 6.57 9.58
C LEU A 181 -14.83 5.98 9.82
N VAL A 182 -15.87 6.83 9.80
CA VAL A 182 -17.27 6.48 10.10
C VAL A 182 -17.35 5.87 11.51
N GLU A 183 -17.64 4.58 11.62
CA GLU A 183 -17.59 3.82 12.88
C GLU A 183 -16.38 2.89 12.93
N SER A 184 -15.63 2.80 11.83
CA SER A 184 -14.44 1.97 11.78
C SER A 184 -13.33 2.58 12.63
N LYS A 185 -12.58 1.72 13.30
CA LYS A 185 -11.37 2.10 14.02
C LYS A 185 -10.14 1.59 13.30
N VAL A 186 -8.98 2.12 13.68
CA VAL A 186 -7.68 1.71 13.17
C VAL A 186 -6.87 1.05 14.27
N THR A 187 -6.02 0.12 13.88
CA THR A 187 -5.05 -0.56 14.74
C THR A 187 -3.69 -0.60 14.05
N CYS A 188 -2.66 -1.07 14.76
CA CYS A 188 -1.32 -1.26 14.17
C CYS A 188 -1.39 -2.12 12.89
N TRP A 189 -2.26 -3.15 12.88
CA TRP A 189 -2.46 -4.02 11.72
C TRP A 189 -2.95 -3.26 10.49
N THR A 190 -3.76 -2.21 10.66
CA THR A 190 -4.34 -1.45 9.54
C THR A 190 -3.24 -0.98 8.58
N CYS A 191 -2.10 -0.54 9.14
CA CYS A 191 -0.95 -0.06 8.39
C CYS A 191 0.16 -1.12 8.22
N HIS A 192 0.56 -1.77 9.32
CA HIS A 192 1.77 -2.59 9.35
C HIS A 192 1.59 -3.96 8.74
N ARG A 193 0.41 -4.58 8.82
CA ARG A 193 0.12 -5.89 8.20
C ARG A 193 1.22 -6.95 8.45
N GLY A 194 1.80 -6.97 9.66
CA GLY A 194 2.82 -7.93 10.07
C GLY A 194 4.23 -7.60 9.58
N VAL A 195 4.45 -6.39 9.04
CA VAL A 195 5.77 -5.89 8.67
C VAL A 195 6.09 -4.58 9.40
N ALA A 196 7.34 -4.49 9.85
CA ALA A 196 7.75 -3.39 10.73
C ALA A 196 7.75 -2.03 10.01
N ILE A 197 7.83 -2.05 8.68
CA ILE A 197 7.67 -0.87 7.82
C ILE A 197 6.45 -1.13 6.94
N PRO A 198 5.38 -0.32 7.04
CA PRO A 198 4.22 -0.45 6.16
C PRO A 198 4.61 -0.43 4.68
N ASN A 199 4.00 -1.29 3.86
CA ASN A 199 4.37 -1.45 2.45
C ASN A 199 4.16 -0.20 1.59
N PHE A 200 3.28 0.72 2.01
CA PHE A 200 2.88 1.89 1.23
C PHE A 200 3.17 3.19 1.97
N VAL A 201 4.41 3.36 2.43
CA VAL A 201 4.91 4.67 2.88
C VAL A 201 5.44 5.49 1.70
N TRP A 202 5.59 6.79 1.89
CA TRP A 202 6.24 7.65 0.91
C TRP A 202 7.20 8.64 1.57
N TYR A 203 8.15 9.11 0.76
CA TYR A 203 9.13 10.13 1.12
C TYR A 203 9.07 11.26 0.12
N GLN A 204 9.50 12.45 0.54
CA GLN A 204 9.61 13.59 -0.34
C GLN A 204 10.65 13.30 -1.43
N GLU A 205 10.23 13.46 -2.68
CA GLU A 205 11.13 13.31 -3.80
C GLU A 205 12.14 14.47 -3.84
N PRO A 206 13.40 14.20 -4.21
CA PRO A 206 14.38 15.26 -4.34
C PRO A 206 13.94 16.29 -5.38
N PRO A 207 14.32 17.57 -5.21
CA PRO A 207 14.04 18.62 -6.17
C PRO A 207 14.47 18.22 -7.58
N ASN A 208 13.67 18.64 -8.55
CA ASN A 208 13.98 18.37 -9.95
C ASN A 208 15.31 19.01 -10.34
N GLY A 209 16.20 18.20 -10.92
CA GLY A 209 17.51 18.64 -11.41
C GLY A 209 17.51 19.05 -12.87
N ARG A 210 18.71 19.29 -13.42
CA ARG A 210 18.91 19.37 -14.88
C ARG A 210 19.19 17.97 -15.42
N THR A 211 18.55 17.61 -16.53
CA THR A 211 18.84 16.36 -17.25
C THR A 211 19.44 16.72 -18.60
N GLY A 212 20.77 16.68 -18.72
CA GLY A 212 21.48 17.17 -19.91
C GLY A 212 21.23 18.66 -20.15
N LEU A 213 20.76 19.02 -21.36
CA LEU A 213 20.39 20.39 -21.73
C LEU A 213 18.96 20.79 -21.26
N GLY A 214 18.16 19.83 -20.78
CA GLY A 214 16.79 20.06 -20.33
C GLY A 214 16.66 20.17 -18.81
N ASN A 215 15.44 20.50 -18.37
CA ASN A 215 15.05 20.44 -16.96
C ASN A 215 14.32 19.12 -16.71
N ASP A 216 14.67 18.45 -15.61
CA ASP A 216 13.74 17.50 -15.02
C ASP A 216 12.53 18.33 -14.55
N VAL A 217 11.32 17.90 -14.89
CA VAL A 217 10.09 18.56 -14.41
C VAL A 217 9.29 17.61 -13.53
N GLY A 218 9.92 16.54 -13.06
CA GLY A 218 9.30 15.63 -12.10
C GLY A 218 8.46 14.55 -12.74
N GLN A 219 8.50 14.38 -14.06
CA GLN A 219 7.63 13.47 -14.82
C GLN A 219 8.44 12.66 -15.85
N ASN A 220 7.76 11.81 -16.63
CA ASN A 220 8.39 10.91 -17.62
C ASN A 220 9.41 9.96 -16.97
N LYS A 221 9.09 9.42 -15.79
CA LYS A 221 9.90 8.46 -15.04
C LYS A 221 9.07 7.20 -14.77
N SER A 222 9.72 6.05 -14.68
CA SER A 222 9.06 4.77 -14.38
C SER A 222 8.50 4.68 -12.95
N THR A 223 8.95 5.56 -12.05
CA THR A 223 8.49 5.62 -10.66
C THR A 223 7.16 6.34 -10.48
N SER A 224 6.58 6.86 -11.56
CA SER A 224 5.31 7.57 -11.50
C SER A 224 4.13 6.63 -11.24
N PRO A 225 3.09 7.09 -10.51
CA PRO A 225 1.94 6.28 -10.16
C PRO A 225 1.29 5.62 -11.38
N GLY A 226 0.93 4.34 -11.24
CA GLY A 226 0.18 3.59 -12.25
C GLY A 226 0.97 3.30 -13.53
N MET A 227 2.30 3.29 -13.45
CA MET A 227 3.19 3.15 -14.61
C MET A 227 2.92 4.20 -15.70
N THR A 228 2.45 5.38 -15.29
CA THR A 228 2.21 6.49 -16.21
C THR A 228 3.48 7.31 -16.44
N ALA A 229 3.42 8.28 -17.35
CA ALA A 229 4.47 9.27 -17.53
C ALA A 229 4.23 10.56 -16.71
N MET A 230 3.26 10.54 -15.80
CA MET A 230 2.85 11.71 -14.99
C MET A 230 3.90 12.09 -13.94
N HIS A 231 3.60 13.08 -13.09
CA HIS A 231 4.47 13.49 -11.99
C HIS A 231 4.77 12.34 -11.01
N ARG A 232 6.06 12.13 -10.72
CA ARG A 232 6.57 11.09 -9.81
C ARG A 232 6.28 11.36 -8.34
N ASP A 233 6.13 12.63 -7.96
CA ASP A 233 5.77 13.05 -6.61
C ASP A 233 4.31 13.52 -6.58
N PRO A 234 3.35 12.60 -6.44
CA PRO A 234 1.94 12.95 -6.35
C PRO A 234 1.54 13.52 -4.98
N TYR A 235 2.36 13.36 -3.94
CA TYR A 235 1.92 13.51 -2.55
C TYR A 235 2.32 14.85 -1.94
N THR A 236 3.55 15.31 -2.18
CA THR A 236 4.09 16.51 -1.51
C THR A 236 3.16 17.72 -1.61
N PRO A 237 2.62 18.08 -2.79
CA PRO A 237 1.79 19.28 -2.92
C PRO A 237 0.42 19.19 -2.22
N TYR A 238 -0.05 17.99 -1.87
CA TYR A 238 -1.43 17.76 -1.49
C TYR A 238 -1.61 17.14 -0.12
N ILE A 239 -0.66 16.34 0.38
CA ILE A 239 -0.80 15.61 1.64
C ILE A 239 0.45 15.61 2.53
N ALA A 240 1.50 16.37 2.20
CA ALA A 240 2.72 16.44 3.03
C ALA A 240 2.47 17.00 4.43
N ASP A 241 1.91 18.21 4.52
CA ASP A 241 1.74 18.97 5.75
C ASP A 241 0.69 20.09 5.63
N VAL A 242 0.68 21.08 6.55
CA VAL A 242 -0.23 22.25 6.51
C VAL A 242 -0.04 23.16 5.30
N MET A 243 1.15 23.20 4.70
CA MET A 243 1.43 24.03 3.53
C MET A 243 0.84 23.43 2.25
N ALA A 244 0.47 22.14 2.29
CA ALA A 244 -0.31 21.54 1.22
C ALA A 244 -1.70 22.20 1.15
N ASP A 245 -1.93 23.04 0.15
CA ASP A 245 -3.22 23.67 -0.08
C ASP A 245 -4.21 22.63 -0.64
N PRO A 246 -5.24 22.19 0.12
CA PRO A 246 -6.24 21.26 -0.38
C PRO A 246 -6.98 21.79 -1.61
N ARG A 247 -7.00 23.11 -1.81
CA ARG A 247 -7.62 23.74 -2.97
C ARG A 247 -6.75 23.69 -4.21
N ALA A 248 -5.44 23.44 -4.08
CA ALA A 248 -4.50 23.35 -5.20
C ALA A 248 -4.80 22.18 -6.14
N ILE A 249 -5.52 21.16 -5.65
CA ILE A 249 -5.98 20.02 -6.44
C ILE A 249 -7.03 20.41 -7.50
N ARG A 250 -7.72 21.54 -7.31
CA ARG A 250 -8.80 22.00 -8.18
C ARG A 250 -8.21 22.77 -9.36
N VAL A 251 -8.41 22.22 -10.56
CA VAL A 251 -7.86 22.76 -11.81
C VAL A 251 -8.91 23.21 -12.82
N MET A 252 -10.17 22.78 -12.66
CA MET A 252 -11.24 23.12 -13.60
C MET A 252 -11.85 24.49 -13.30
N GLY A 253 -12.18 25.23 -14.36
CA GLY A 253 -12.86 26.52 -14.27
C GLY A 253 -14.30 26.39 -13.79
N THR A 254 -14.80 27.44 -13.15
CA THR A 254 -16.19 27.53 -12.66
C THR A 254 -17.14 28.23 -13.64
N THR A 255 -16.62 28.70 -14.77
CA THR A 255 -17.37 29.37 -15.84
C THR A 255 -17.07 28.71 -17.18
N SER A 256 -18.01 28.77 -18.12
CA SER A 256 -17.85 28.20 -19.47
C SER A 256 -16.83 28.97 -20.30
N LEU A 257 -16.77 30.30 -20.13
CA LEU A 257 -15.80 31.17 -20.78
C LEU A 257 -14.80 31.72 -19.74
N PRO A 258 -13.55 32.00 -20.16
CA PRO A 258 -12.62 32.73 -19.32
C PRO A 258 -13.22 34.08 -18.89
N VAL A 259 -13.08 34.42 -17.61
CA VAL A 259 -13.48 35.73 -17.12
C VAL A 259 -12.52 36.78 -17.68
N GLU A 260 -13.02 37.96 -18.04
CA GLU A 260 -12.18 39.05 -18.53
C GLU A 260 -11.01 39.33 -17.59
N GLY A 261 -9.81 39.53 -18.13
CA GLY A 261 -8.59 39.76 -17.35
C GLY A 261 -7.99 38.52 -16.67
N THR A 262 -8.55 37.32 -16.87
CA THR A 262 -8.04 36.04 -16.31
C THR A 262 -7.33 35.14 -17.32
N LEU A 263 -7.28 35.52 -18.61
CA LEU A 263 -6.58 34.77 -19.64
C LEU A 263 -5.10 34.57 -19.25
N GLY A 264 -4.62 33.32 -19.25
CA GLY A 264 -3.27 32.96 -18.85
C GLY A 264 -2.98 33.00 -17.33
N LYS A 265 -3.95 33.38 -16.50
CA LYS A 265 -3.83 33.41 -15.03
C LYS A 265 -4.48 32.21 -14.32
N GLY A 266 -5.10 31.32 -15.09
CA GLY A 266 -5.72 30.09 -14.59
C GLY A 266 -4.70 29.01 -14.22
N LYS A 267 -5.20 27.85 -13.80
CA LYS A 267 -4.37 26.68 -13.53
C LYS A 267 -3.76 26.15 -14.84
N SER A 268 -2.49 25.78 -14.81
CA SER A 268 -1.78 25.30 -15.99
C SER A 268 -2.08 23.82 -16.28
N LEU A 269 -1.71 23.37 -17.48
CA LEU A 269 -1.77 21.94 -17.82
C LEU A 269 -0.85 21.11 -16.91
N GLN A 270 0.33 21.64 -16.54
CA GLN A 270 1.24 20.95 -15.62
C GLN A 270 0.61 20.76 -14.23
N GLN A 271 -0.14 21.76 -13.73
CA GLN A 271 -0.90 21.61 -12.49
C GLN A 271 -2.03 20.59 -12.62
N THR A 272 -2.60 20.44 -13.82
CA THR A 272 -3.60 19.40 -14.13
C THR A 272 -2.98 18.01 -14.12
N GLU A 273 -1.80 17.83 -14.73
CA GLU A 273 -1.03 16.59 -14.70
C GLU A 273 -0.62 16.19 -13.27
N GLN A 274 -0.21 17.16 -12.46
CA GLN A 274 0.09 16.96 -11.04
C GLN A 274 -1.14 16.48 -10.25
N SER A 275 -2.29 17.13 -10.43
CA SER A 275 -3.55 16.73 -9.81
C SER A 275 -3.99 15.34 -10.28
N TYR A 276 -3.81 15.04 -11.57
CA TYR A 276 -4.17 13.73 -12.12
C TYR A 276 -3.27 12.60 -11.60
N SER A 277 -1.96 12.84 -11.45
CA SER A 277 -1.03 11.88 -10.82
C SER A 277 -1.46 11.52 -9.39
N PHE A 278 -1.90 12.52 -8.63
CA PHE A 278 -2.43 12.30 -7.29
C PHE A 278 -3.75 11.53 -7.28
N MET A 279 -4.67 11.79 -8.21
CA MET A 279 -5.90 11.00 -8.36
C MET A 279 -5.63 9.53 -8.74
N ILE A 280 -4.65 9.28 -9.59
CA ILE A 280 -4.18 7.92 -9.92
C ILE A 280 -3.65 7.24 -8.65
N SER A 281 -2.88 7.95 -7.84
CA SER A 281 -2.33 7.44 -6.58
C SER A 281 -3.41 7.07 -5.57
N ILE A 282 -4.49 7.87 -5.46
CA ILE A 282 -5.66 7.55 -4.64
C ILE A 282 -6.35 6.29 -5.17
N SER A 283 -6.57 6.22 -6.49
CA SER A 283 -7.24 5.08 -7.14
C SER A 283 -6.48 3.78 -6.91
N LEU A 284 -5.16 3.79 -7.02
CA LEU A 284 -4.30 2.64 -6.71
C LEU A 284 -4.33 2.30 -5.22
N GLY A 285 -4.24 3.30 -4.34
CA GLY A 285 -4.27 3.09 -2.90
C GLY A 285 -5.55 2.44 -2.41
N LEU A 286 -6.69 2.71 -3.07
CA LEU A 286 -8.00 2.14 -2.75
C LEU A 286 -8.38 0.92 -3.61
N GLY A 287 -7.60 0.60 -4.65
CA GLY A 287 -7.94 -0.45 -5.63
C GLY A 287 -9.26 -0.20 -6.37
N VAL A 288 -9.54 1.06 -6.68
CA VAL A 288 -10.76 1.49 -7.40
C VAL A 288 -10.40 2.29 -8.64
N ASN A 289 -11.42 2.64 -9.43
CA ASN A 289 -11.26 3.57 -10.55
C ASN A 289 -11.91 4.94 -10.26
N CYS A 290 -11.74 5.89 -11.18
CA CYS A 290 -12.24 7.26 -11.06
C CYS A 290 -13.75 7.34 -10.77
N THR A 291 -14.53 6.39 -11.32
CA THR A 291 -15.99 6.38 -11.20
C THR A 291 -16.48 5.99 -9.80
N HIS A 292 -15.58 5.51 -8.95
CA HIS A 292 -15.84 5.31 -7.53
C HIS A 292 -16.23 6.62 -6.84
N CYS A 293 -15.65 7.75 -7.27
CA CYS A 293 -15.90 9.08 -6.70
C CYS A 293 -16.59 10.03 -7.68
N HIS A 294 -16.29 9.96 -8.98
CA HIS A 294 -16.67 10.98 -9.94
C HIS A 294 -17.61 10.45 -11.03
N ASN A 295 -18.49 11.33 -11.53
CA ASN A 295 -18.93 11.22 -12.92
C ASN A 295 -17.91 11.98 -13.79
N THR A 296 -17.21 11.25 -14.66
CA THR A 296 -16.08 11.81 -15.43
C THR A 296 -16.52 12.78 -16.52
N GLN A 297 -17.82 12.93 -16.80
CA GLN A 297 -18.33 14.02 -17.63
C GLN A 297 -18.02 15.40 -17.03
N ASN A 298 -17.92 15.48 -15.70
CA ASN A 298 -17.51 16.69 -14.98
C ASN A 298 -16.95 16.34 -13.59
N PHE A 299 -15.63 16.22 -13.48
CA PHE A 299 -14.94 15.92 -12.22
C PHE A 299 -15.16 16.93 -11.09
N ALA A 300 -15.49 18.20 -11.38
CA ALA A 300 -15.60 19.25 -10.38
C ALA A 300 -16.98 19.26 -9.73
N ASP A 301 -18.01 18.84 -10.47
CA ASP A 301 -19.39 18.89 -10.03
C ASP A 301 -19.66 17.88 -8.90
N TRP A 302 -19.92 18.41 -7.71
CA TRP A 302 -20.24 17.60 -6.54
C TRP A 302 -21.63 16.98 -6.61
N SER A 303 -22.59 17.60 -7.32
CA SER A 303 -23.95 17.07 -7.47
C SER A 303 -24.00 15.81 -8.34
N LEU A 304 -23.01 15.65 -9.24
CA LEU A 304 -22.84 14.47 -10.08
C LEU A 304 -21.88 13.44 -9.48
N SER A 305 -21.24 13.75 -8.36
CA SER A 305 -20.26 12.89 -7.70
C SER A 305 -20.94 11.89 -6.77
N ARG A 306 -20.23 10.82 -6.42
CA ARG A 306 -20.70 9.84 -5.44
C ARG A 306 -20.34 10.27 -4.02
N PRO A 307 -21.08 9.80 -2.98
CA PRO A 307 -20.78 10.14 -1.58
C PRO A 307 -19.34 9.84 -1.15
N GLN A 308 -18.70 8.83 -1.77
CA GLN A 308 -17.30 8.47 -1.53
C GLN A 308 -16.33 9.62 -1.78
N ARG A 309 -16.68 10.59 -2.65
CA ARG A 309 -15.86 11.79 -2.87
C ARG A 309 -15.76 12.66 -1.61
N LEU A 310 -16.83 12.74 -0.81
CA LEU A 310 -16.81 13.46 0.46
C LEU A 310 -15.95 12.72 1.49
N LEU A 311 -16.11 11.40 1.60
CA LEU A 311 -15.29 10.57 2.50
C LEU A 311 -13.79 10.67 2.16
N ALA A 312 -13.45 10.68 0.86
CA ALA A 312 -12.08 10.88 0.39
C ALA A 312 -11.56 12.29 0.71
N TRP A 313 -12.41 13.32 0.65
CA TRP A 313 -12.03 14.68 1.04
C TRP A 313 -11.66 14.78 2.52
N GLU A 314 -12.46 14.17 3.40
CA GLU A 314 -12.14 14.10 4.83
C GLU A 314 -10.90 13.24 5.10
N GLY A 315 -10.74 12.12 4.38
CA GLY A 315 -9.53 11.30 4.47
C GLY A 315 -8.25 12.04 4.07
N MET A 316 -8.33 12.92 3.07
CA MET A 316 -7.20 13.79 2.71
C MET A 316 -6.87 14.81 3.81
N ASN A 317 -7.85 15.30 4.56
CA ASN A 317 -7.60 16.19 5.70
C ASN A 317 -6.96 15.42 6.86
N MET A 318 -7.47 14.22 7.15
CA MET A 318 -6.91 13.34 8.18
C MET A 318 -5.46 13.01 7.90
N ILE A 319 -5.12 12.64 6.66
CA ILE A 319 -3.75 12.23 6.35
C ILE A 319 -2.75 13.38 6.32
N ARG A 320 -3.20 14.62 6.01
CA ARG A 320 -2.37 15.83 6.19
C ARG A 320 -2.03 16.04 7.66
N ASP A 321 -3.01 15.89 8.54
CA ASP A 321 -2.83 16.00 9.98
C ASP A 321 -1.86 14.93 10.48
N LEU A 322 -2.07 13.69 10.04
CA LEU A 322 -1.21 12.54 10.34
C LEU A 322 0.25 12.79 9.93
N ASN A 323 0.47 13.19 8.67
CA ASN A 323 1.81 13.42 8.16
C ASN A 323 2.50 14.60 8.85
N ARG A 324 1.76 15.67 9.13
CA ARG A 324 2.31 16.88 9.76
C ARG A 324 2.62 16.68 11.24
N ASP A 325 1.66 16.17 11.99
CA ASP A 325 1.67 16.24 13.46
C ASP A 325 2.19 14.95 14.11
N TRP A 326 2.28 13.85 13.36
CA TRP A 326 2.68 12.55 13.91
C TRP A 326 3.89 11.93 13.22
N LEU A 327 4.00 12.02 11.89
CA LEU A 327 5.06 11.32 11.16
C LEU A 327 6.28 12.19 10.88
N SER A 328 6.09 13.39 10.33
CA SER A 328 7.20 14.30 9.99
C SER A 328 8.08 14.68 11.20
N PRO A 329 7.52 14.95 12.41
CA PRO A 329 8.33 15.29 13.58
C PRO A 329 9.28 14.18 14.03
N LEU A 330 9.02 12.93 13.67
CA LEU A 330 9.83 11.76 14.07
C LEU A 330 11.13 11.61 13.25
N SER A 331 11.43 12.55 12.35
CA SER A 331 12.64 12.49 11.51
C SER A 331 13.92 12.38 12.36
N ALA A 332 13.97 13.06 13.51
CA ALA A 332 15.09 12.96 14.44
C ALA A 332 15.21 11.55 15.05
N ASP A 333 14.09 10.95 15.46
CA ASP A 333 14.07 9.59 16.03
C ASP A 333 14.44 8.52 14.99
N PHE A 334 13.99 8.69 13.73
CA PHE A 334 14.38 7.83 12.60
C PHE A 334 15.83 8.00 12.13
N SER A 335 16.48 9.10 12.53
CA SER A 335 17.90 9.35 12.25
C SER A 335 18.84 8.60 13.20
N ALA A 336 18.31 8.11 14.33
CA ALA A 336 19.09 7.31 15.27
C ALA A 336 19.62 6.07 14.54
N PRO A 337 20.95 5.84 14.52
CA PRO A 337 21.48 4.64 13.92
C PRO A 337 20.80 3.45 14.60
N TRP A 338 20.34 2.49 13.80
CA TRP A 338 20.05 1.14 14.28
C TRP A 338 21.41 0.56 14.68
N ILE A 339 21.95 1.04 15.81
CA ILE A 339 23.11 0.45 16.43
C ILE A 339 22.67 -0.99 16.63
N ALA A 340 23.48 -1.89 16.09
CA ALA A 340 23.50 -3.30 16.39
C ALA A 340 23.68 -3.50 17.92
N GLN A 341 22.66 -3.15 18.69
CA GLN A 341 22.32 -3.66 20.01
C GLN A 341 21.49 -4.93 19.85
N THR A 342 21.49 -5.55 18.66
CA THR A 342 21.19 -6.97 18.55
C THR A 342 22.33 -7.72 19.23
N ASN A 343 22.07 -8.15 20.46
CA ASN A 343 22.40 -9.47 20.96
C ASN A 343 23.45 -10.21 20.10
N ALA A 344 24.72 -10.16 20.52
CA ALA A 344 25.78 -11.01 19.96
C ALA A 344 25.39 -12.50 19.95
N ALA A 345 24.42 -12.91 20.78
CA ALA A 345 23.92 -14.28 20.88
C ALA A 345 22.95 -14.72 19.76
N PHE A 346 22.33 -13.81 19.00
CA PHE A 346 21.36 -14.18 17.96
C PHE A 346 21.94 -14.20 16.53
N ASN A 347 23.21 -13.80 16.39
CA ASN A 347 23.84 -13.57 15.09
C ASN A 347 24.58 -14.81 14.52
N ASP A 348 24.67 -15.91 15.28
CA ASP A 348 25.52 -17.06 14.91
C ASP A 348 24.81 -18.18 14.12
N THR A 349 23.49 -18.10 13.87
CA THR A 349 22.76 -19.20 13.21
C THR A 349 21.95 -18.83 11.97
N PHE A 350 21.92 -17.57 11.53
CA PHE A 350 21.14 -17.18 10.35
C PHE A 350 21.99 -16.48 9.29
N THR A 351 22.82 -17.27 8.61
CA THR A 351 23.52 -16.86 7.38
C THR A 351 22.93 -17.57 6.17
N TRP A 352 21.80 -17.07 5.64
CA TRP A 352 21.33 -17.43 4.30
C TRP A 352 20.73 -16.22 3.55
N GLU A 353 21.48 -15.77 2.55
CA GLU A 353 21.03 -15.26 1.24
C GLU A 353 19.84 -14.28 1.14
N PHE A 354 19.77 -13.28 2.02
CA PHE A 354 19.05 -12.04 1.69
C PHE A 354 20.03 -10.88 1.58
N GLY A 355 19.89 -10.14 0.48
CA GLY A 355 20.83 -9.15 -0.03
C GLY A 355 21.37 -8.17 1.01
N SER A 356 22.60 -7.77 0.77
CA SER A 356 23.42 -6.82 1.50
C SER A 356 22.83 -5.41 1.58
N ASP A 357 21.76 -5.21 2.34
CA ASP A 357 21.46 -3.89 2.93
C ASP A 357 21.97 -3.87 4.39
N ARG A 358 23.31 -3.95 4.51
CA ARG A 358 24.04 -3.71 5.75
C ARG A 358 24.77 -2.38 5.64
N THR A 359 24.06 -1.27 5.83
CA THR A 359 24.62 -0.08 6.48
C THR A 359 23.54 0.55 7.34
N GLY A 360 23.91 1.11 8.49
CA GLY A 360 23.01 1.85 9.38
C GLY A 360 22.47 3.13 8.73
N LEU A 361 21.60 2.98 7.74
CA LEU A 361 20.89 4.06 7.08
C LEU A 361 19.68 4.39 7.94
N SER A 362 19.65 5.64 8.39
CA SER A 362 18.46 6.27 8.92
C SER A 362 17.25 5.91 8.05
N ARG A 363 16.07 5.71 8.68
CA ARG A 363 14.83 5.39 7.92
C ARG A 363 14.25 6.64 7.25
N LEU A 364 15.13 7.51 6.76
CA LEU A 364 14.81 8.79 6.19
C LEU A 364 14.85 8.70 4.67
N GLY A 365 14.00 9.50 4.03
CA GLY A 365 14.06 9.73 2.60
C GLY A 365 15.37 10.44 2.21
N LYS A 366 15.58 10.60 0.90
CA LYS A 366 16.75 11.32 0.36
C LYS A 366 16.81 12.77 0.84
N MET A 367 15.68 13.34 1.25
CA MET A 367 15.57 14.69 1.78
C MET A 367 15.74 14.75 3.31
N GLY A 368 16.04 13.63 3.97
CA GLY A 368 16.15 13.54 5.42
C GLY A 368 14.80 13.51 6.13
N ASP A 369 13.71 13.25 5.41
CA ASP A 369 12.35 13.26 5.92
C ASP A 369 11.90 11.87 6.39
N ALA A 370 11.12 11.83 7.48
CA ALA A 370 10.48 10.61 7.97
C ALA A 370 9.50 10.00 6.95
N PRO A 371 9.27 8.68 7.00
CA PRO A 371 8.26 8.01 6.20
C PRO A 371 6.88 8.57 6.53
N LYS A 372 6.15 8.96 5.50
CA LYS A 372 4.79 9.49 5.61
C LYS A 372 3.75 8.48 5.13
N ALA A 373 2.52 8.69 5.58
CA ALA A 373 1.37 7.90 5.17
C ALA A 373 0.72 8.48 3.90
N ASN A 374 0.18 7.60 3.08
CA ASN A 374 -0.72 7.89 1.98
C ASN A 374 -1.97 6.99 2.08
N CYS A 375 -2.89 7.09 1.12
CA CYS A 375 -4.13 6.31 1.13
C CYS A 375 -3.86 4.79 1.20
N GLY A 376 -2.87 4.32 0.43
CA GLY A 376 -2.47 2.91 0.39
C GLY A 376 -1.83 2.40 1.68
N THR A 377 -1.31 3.28 2.56
CA THR A 377 -0.77 2.87 3.87
C THR A 377 -1.81 2.11 4.69
N CYS A 378 -3.06 2.56 4.69
CA CYS A 378 -4.16 1.89 5.40
C CYS A 378 -4.98 1.00 4.46
N HIS A 379 -5.34 1.54 3.29
CA HIS A 379 -6.26 0.88 2.36
C HIS A 379 -5.63 -0.31 1.63
N ASN A 380 -4.34 -0.25 1.31
CA ASN A 380 -3.62 -1.36 0.70
C ASN A 380 -4.35 -1.98 -0.52
N GLY A 381 -4.88 -1.12 -1.40
CA GLY A 381 -5.64 -1.56 -2.58
C GLY A 381 -7.07 -2.01 -2.28
N GLU A 382 -7.59 -1.75 -1.08
CA GLU A 382 -8.99 -2.04 -0.69
C GLU A 382 -9.77 -0.72 -0.50
N ALA A 383 -10.97 -0.62 -1.07
CA ALA A 383 -11.79 0.59 -0.93
C ALA A 383 -12.14 0.88 0.54
N ILE A 384 -12.25 -0.17 1.35
CA ILE A 384 -12.42 -0.12 2.81
C ILE A 384 -11.39 -1.11 3.39
N PRO A 385 -10.47 -0.67 4.27
CA PRO A 385 -9.48 -1.56 4.85
C PRO A 385 -10.14 -2.66 5.71
N LEU A 386 -9.62 -3.89 5.64
CA LEU A 386 -10.05 -5.00 6.52
C LEU A 386 -11.52 -5.40 6.35
N LEU A 387 -12.04 -5.24 5.13
CA LEU A 387 -13.36 -5.72 4.77
C LEU A 387 -13.37 -7.27 4.81
N MET A 388 -14.33 -7.84 5.52
CA MET A 388 -14.50 -9.28 5.65
C MET A 388 -15.01 -9.87 4.34
N SER A 389 -14.99 -11.21 4.25
CA SER A 389 -15.38 -11.95 3.04
C SER A 389 -16.83 -11.75 2.60
N ASP A 390 -17.69 -11.25 3.49
CA ASP A 390 -19.08 -10.91 3.18
C ASP A 390 -19.21 -9.60 2.38
N GLY A 391 -18.12 -8.83 2.24
CA GLY A 391 -18.08 -7.58 1.49
C GLY A 391 -18.83 -6.43 2.16
N VAL A 392 -19.26 -6.59 3.41
CA VAL A 392 -20.07 -5.59 4.14
C VAL A 392 -19.52 -5.35 5.54
N THR A 393 -19.17 -6.41 6.26
CA THR A 393 -18.65 -6.30 7.62
C THR A 393 -17.16 -5.98 7.56
N ARG A 394 -16.71 -5.11 8.45
CA ARG A 394 -15.29 -4.83 8.66
C ARG A 394 -14.88 -5.47 9.98
N ALA A 395 -13.69 -6.05 10.02
CA ALA A 395 -13.13 -6.50 11.30
C ALA A 395 -12.81 -5.27 12.16
N ASP A 396 -13.51 -5.12 13.28
CA ASP A 396 -13.15 -4.15 14.31
C ASP A 396 -12.20 -4.79 15.30
N LEU A 397 -10.91 -4.59 15.04
CA LEU A 397 -9.83 -5.09 15.88
C LEU A 397 -9.65 -4.27 17.17
N THR A 398 -10.48 -3.25 17.44
CA THR A 398 -10.40 -2.48 18.69
C THR A 398 -11.30 -3.01 19.80
N VAL A 399 -12.24 -3.91 19.49
CA VAL A 399 -13.13 -4.53 20.49
C VAL A 399 -12.33 -5.22 21.59
N ASP A 400 -11.26 -5.92 21.22
CA ASP A 400 -10.38 -6.63 22.15
C ASP A 400 -9.30 -5.72 22.79
N PHE A 401 -9.14 -4.49 22.28
CA PHE A 401 -8.08 -3.56 22.68
C PHE A 401 -8.61 -2.13 22.87
N PRO A 402 -9.51 -1.89 23.85
CA PRO A 402 -10.15 -0.59 24.09
C PRO A 402 -9.18 0.54 24.43
N GLN A 403 -7.96 0.24 24.87
CA GLN A 403 -6.87 1.20 25.06
C GLN A 403 -6.50 2.00 23.81
N LEU A 404 -6.79 1.46 22.63
CA LEU A 404 -6.57 2.16 21.36
C LEU A 404 -7.64 3.24 21.11
N LEU A 405 -8.63 3.35 22.00
CA LEU A 405 -9.70 4.36 21.99
C LEU A 405 -9.48 5.47 23.01
N GLY A 406 -8.29 5.55 23.62
CA GLY A 406 -7.93 6.55 24.64
C GLY A 406 -8.23 8.00 24.23
N PRO A 407 -8.20 8.96 25.17
CA PRO A 407 -8.56 10.35 24.88
C PRO A 407 -7.71 10.94 23.75
N PRO A 408 -8.21 11.96 23.03
CA PRO A 408 -7.42 12.66 22.00
C PRO A 408 -6.08 13.10 22.57
N MET A 409 -5.00 12.81 21.85
CA MET A 409 -3.64 13.03 22.33
C MET A 409 -3.08 14.35 21.81
N PRO A 410 -2.23 15.05 22.60
CA PRO A 410 -1.57 16.25 22.12
C PRO A 410 -0.70 15.94 20.89
N ARG A 411 -0.86 16.76 19.83
CA ARG A 411 -0.10 16.67 18.58
C ARG A 411 1.39 16.90 18.83
N LEU A 412 2.28 16.13 18.17
CA LEU A 412 3.73 16.29 18.34
C LEU A 412 4.23 17.61 17.76
N GLY A 413 3.61 18.09 16.68
CA GLY A 413 3.95 19.37 16.03
C GLY A 413 3.45 20.62 16.76
N ALA A 414 2.76 20.48 17.90
CA ALA A 414 2.24 21.59 18.69
C ALA A 414 3.12 21.93 19.92
N GLN A 415 4.30 21.32 20.03
CA GLN A 415 5.29 21.55 21.10
C GLN A 415 6.45 22.44 20.65
#